data_AF-A0A8T0HQI8-F1
#
_entry.id   AF-A0A8T0HQI8-F1
#
_cell.length_a   1.000
_cell.length_b   1.000
_cell.length_c   1.000
_cell.angle_alpha   90.00
_cell.angle_beta   90.00
_cell.angle_gamma   90.00
#
_symmetry.space_group_name_H-M   'P 1'
#
loop_
_entity.id
_entity.type
_entity.pdbx_description
1 polymer ?
#
loop_
_entity_poly.entity_id
_entity_poly.type
_entity_poly.pdbx_seq_one_letter_code
_entity_poly.pdbx_strand_id
1 'polypeptide(L)'
;MAIGYIAAFSETLALTIIASEGVPPLLDALNTEIEDHIKSASAWSLGQIGRHTPNHAKALAESNVLPALVSGFISKSSSEDLQTKCKKAIKGICDRLTFFPALDKLMQGPPLPEGILKYILAQIGKVVPHDQDAKTLFVTSGSFAKMQEIAVEASSEIKEIIDNVNSAYPIEIVHYYSPGYSEILLQKLTSGKF
;
A
#
# COMPACT_ATOMS: atom_id res chain seq x y z
N MET A 1 -21.89 -5.51 11.89
CA MET A 1 -20.64 -5.26 12.64
C MET A 1 -20.17 -6.40 13.54
N ALA A 2 -20.99 -7.42 13.88
CA ALA A 2 -20.58 -8.53 14.77
C ALA A 2 -19.26 -9.21 14.32
N ILE A 3 -19.13 -9.51 13.03
CA ILE A 3 -17.91 -10.13 12.45
C ILE A 3 -16.66 -9.30 12.76
N GLY A 4 -16.71 -7.98 12.61
CA GLY A 4 -15.55 -7.13 12.91
C GLY A 4 -15.18 -7.12 14.39
N TYR A 5 -16.13 -7.22 15.33
CA TYR A 5 -15.82 -7.36 16.75
C TYR A 5 -15.20 -8.72 17.09
N ILE A 6 -15.68 -9.80 16.46
CA ILE A 6 -15.09 -11.14 16.59
C ILE A 6 -13.64 -11.12 16.08
N ALA A 7 -13.41 -10.55 14.90
CA ALA A 7 -12.07 -10.41 14.32
C ALA A 7 -11.17 -9.54 15.20
N ALA A 8 -11.68 -8.46 15.78
CA ALA A 8 -10.90 -7.53 16.60
C ALA A 8 -10.36 -8.17 17.88
N PHE A 9 -11.02 -9.20 18.41
CA PHE A 9 -10.73 -9.79 19.71
C PHE A 9 -9.43 -10.59 19.75
N SER A 10 -9.14 -11.39 18.73
CA SER A 10 -7.91 -12.20 18.68
C SER A 10 -7.53 -12.61 17.26
N GLU A 11 -6.24 -12.90 17.07
CA GLU A 11 -5.71 -13.49 15.85
C GLU A 11 -6.44 -14.80 15.47
N THR A 12 -6.65 -15.69 16.44
CA THR A 12 -7.30 -16.99 16.20
C THR A 12 -8.73 -16.85 15.65
N LEU A 13 -9.51 -15.90 16.19
CA LEU A 13 -10.87 -15.64 15.71
C LEU A 13 -10.87 -14.96 14.34
N ALA A 14 -9.94 -14.05 14.07
CA ALA A 14 -9.78 -13.46 12.74
C ALA A 14 -9.41 -14.53 11.70
N LEU A 15 -8.52 -15.46 12.03
CA LEU A 15 -8.16 -16.57 11.15
C LEU A 15 -9.36 -17.50 10.90
N THR A 16 -10.18 -17.73 11.92
CA THR A 16 -11.41 -18.55 11.78
C THR A 16 -12.39 -17.92 10.80
N ILE A 17 -12.52 -16.58 10.78
CA ILE A 17 -13.35 -15.86 9.81
C ILE A 17 -12.79 -16.05 8.39
N ILE A 18 -11.47 -15.98 8.21
CA ILE A 18 -10.83 -16.23 6.91
C ILE A 18 -11.11 -17.66 6.45
N ALA A 19 -10.84 -18.65 7.32
CA ALA A 19 -11.02 -20.07 7.01
C ALA A 19 -12.49 -20.47 6.77
N SER A 20 -13.44 -19.68 7.26
CA SER A 20 -14.87 -19.87 7.04
C SER A 20 -15.41 -19.10 5.83
N GLU A 21 -14.53 -18.65 4.92
CA GLU A 21 -14.89 -17.86 3.73
C GLU A 21 -15.68 -16.58 4.08
N GLY A 22 -15.34 -15.94 5.20
CA GLY A 22 -15.99 -14.70 5.66
C GLY A 22 -15.54 -13.44 4.94
N VAL A 23 -14.41 -13.47 4.23
CA VAL A 23 -13.86 -12.31 3.50
C VAL A 23 -14.65 -11.99 2.22
N PRO A 24 -14.96 -12.96 1.32
CA PRO A 24 -15.74 -12.69 0.13
C PRO A 24 -17.08 -11.96 0.35
N PRO A 25 -17.97 -12.35 1.30
CA PRO A 25 -19.22 -11.63 1.50
C PRO A 25 -19.03 -10.22 2.09
N LEU A 26 -18.00 -9.99 2.90
CA LEU A 26 -17.66 -8.64 3.37
C LEU A 26 -17.16 -7.75 2.23
N LEU A 27 -16.37 -8.32 1.32
CA LEU A 27 -15.88 -7.61 0.14
C LEU A 27 -17.02 -7.30 -0.84
N ASP A 28 -17.93 -8.25 -1.06
CA ASP A 28 -19.12 -8.02 -1.86
C ASP A 28 -19.93 -6.85 -1.28
N ALA A 29 -20.25 -6.90 0.02
CA ALA A 29 -20.99 -5.84 0.69
C ALA A 29 -20.29 -4.46 0.63
N LEU A 30 -18.95 -4.42 0.63
CA LEU A 30 -18.22 -3.16 0.43
C LEU A 30 -18.44 -2.57 -0.99
N ASN A 31 -18.57 -3.43 -2.00
CA ASN A 31 -18.67 -3.02 -3.39
C ASN A 31 -20.11 -2.78 -3.87
N THR A 32 -21.06 -3.60 -3.42
CA THR A 32 -22.39 -3.73 -4.05
C THR A 32 -23.50 -3.01 -3.29
N GLU A 33 -23.37 -2.86 -1.96
CA GLU A 33 -24.40 -2.24 -1.14
C GLU A 33 -24.66 -0.79 -1.54
N ILE A 34 -25.89 -0.30 -1.31
CA ILE A 34 -26.24 1.08 -1.65
C ILE A 34 -25.87 1.99 -0.48
N GLU A 35 -26.16 1.54 0.74
CA GLU A 35 -26.00 2.34 1.93
C GLU A 35 -24.58 2.31 2.48
N ASP A 36 -23.98 3.50 2.53
CA ASP A 36 -22.62 3.70 3.00
C ASP A 36 -22.34 3.18 4.42
N HIS A 37 -23.33 3.17 5.31
CA HIS A 37 -23.13 2.64 6.65
C HIS A 37 -22.85 1.12 6.65
N ILE A 38 -23.40 0.38 5.67
CA ILE A 38 -23.13 -1.05 5.47
C ILE A 38 -21.72 -1.22 4.91
N LYS A 39 -21.36 -0.47 3.86
CA LYS A 39 -19.99 -0.43 3.32
C LYS A 39 -18.96 -0.10 4.38
N SER A 40 -19.25 0.89 5.23
CA SER A 40 -18.43 1.29 6.36
C SER A 40 -18.21 0.13 7.33
N ALA A 41 -19.29 -0.56 7.71
CA ALA A 41 -19.19 -1.73 8.59
C ALA A 41 -18.36 -2.85 7.97
N SER A 42 -18.47 -3.06 6.65
CA SER A 42 -17.68 -4.03 5.90
C SER A 42 -16.20 -3.65 5.84
N ALA A 43 -15.88 -2.41 5.44
CA ALA A 43 -14.52 -1.88 5.41
C ALA A 43 -13.85 -1.97 6.78
N TRP A 44 -14.56 -1.60 7.85
CA TRP A 44 -14.05 -1.73 9.21
C TRP A 44 -13.77 -3.19 9.57
N SER A 45 -14.71 -4.11 9.30
CA SER A 45 -14.56 -5.53 9.61
C SER A 45 -13.37 -6.15 8.87
N LEU A 46 -13.19 -5.84 7.58
CA LEU A 46 -12.04 -6.25 6.78
C LEU A 46 -10.72 -5.73 7.39
N GLY A 47 -10.69 -4.47 7.83
CA GLY A 47 -9.55 -3.91 8.55
C GLY A 47 -9.25 -4.61 9.88
N GLN A 48 -10.28 -5.05 10.62
CA GLN A 48 -10.08 -5.83 11.86
C GLN A 48 -9.48 -7.21 11.59
N ILE A 49 -9.84 -7.86 10.49
CA ILE A 49 -9.32 -9.17 10.11
C ILE A 49 -7.83 -9.06 9.74
N GLY A 50 -7.47 -8.08 8.90
CA GLY A 50 -6.11 -8.03 8.31
C GLY A 50 -5.01 -7.41 9.16
N ARG A 51 -5.35 -6.75 10.27
CA ARG A 51 -4.38 -5.99 11.08
C ARG A 51 -3.52 -6.83 12.03
N HIS A 52 -3.77 -8.14 12.14
CA HIS A 52 -3.12 -9.00 13.13
C HIS A 52 -1.70 -9.39 12.70
N THR A 53 -1.56 -10.33 11.77
CA THR A 53 -0.27 -10.90 11.36
C THR A 53 -0.11 -10.89 9.84
N PRO A 54 1.11 -11.13 9.32
CA PRO A 54 1.34 -11.13 7.88
C PRO A 54 0.46 -12.11 7.10
N ASN A 55 0.11 -13.26 7.69
CA ASN A 55 -0.80 -14.22 7.06
C ASN A 55 -2.22 -13.65 6.88
N HIS A 56 -2.71 -12.86 7.85
CA HIS A 56 -4.02 -12.21 7.74
C HIS A 56 -4.01 -11.13 6.65
N ALA A 57 -2.98 -10.29 6.65
CA ALA A 57 -2.84 -9.25 5.63
C ALA A 57 -2.71 -9.84 4.23
N LYS A 58 -1.93 -10.93 4.09
CA LYS A 58 -1.79 -11.67 2.84
C LYS A 58 -3.13 -12.21 2.34
N ALA A 59 -3.90 -12.88 3.19
CA ALA A 59 -5.20 -13.45 2.80
C ALA A 59 -6.17 -12.39 2.23
N LEU A 60 -6.19 -11.20 2.83
CA LEU A 60 -7.01 -10.08 2.35
C LEU A 60 -6.48 -9.47 1.06
N ALA A 61 -5.15 -9.37 0.93
CA ALA A 61 -4.53 -8.90 -0.30
C ALA A 61 -4.81 -9.84 -1.48
N GLU A 62 -4.70 -11.16 -1.27
CA GLU A 62 -5.04 -12.19 -2.28
C GLU A 62 -6.53 -12.17 -2.64
N SER A 63 -7.39 -11.80 -1.70
CA SER A 63 -8.83 -11.60 -1.94
C SER A 63 -9.18 -10.28 -2.64
N ASN A 64 -8.20 -9.49 -3.10
CA ASN A 64 -8.39 -8.16 -3.71
C ASN A 64 -9.14 -7.14 -2.82
N VAL A 65 -9.00 -7.23 -1.50
CA VAL A 65 -9.61 -6.28 -0.56
C VAL A 65 -8.98 -4.89 -0.66
N LEU A 66 -7.66 -4.79 -0.84
CA LEU A 66 -6.94 -3.52 -0.82
C LEU A 66 -7.40 -2.54 -1.94
N PRO A 67 -7.53 -2.96 -3.21
CA PRO A 67 -8.09 -2.10 -4.25
C PRO A 67 -9.51 -1.61 -3.95
N ALA A 68 -10.39 -2.46 -3.39
CA ALA A 68 -11.75 -2.06 -3.05
C ALA A 68 -11.78 -1.00 -1.93
N LEU A 69 -10.93 -1.15 -0.91
CA LEU A 69 -10.78 -0.14 0.14
C LEU A 69 -10.24 1.18 -0.43
N VAL A 70 -9.28 1.14 -1.37
CA VAL A 70 -8.78 2.34 -2.03
C VAL A 70 -9.90 3.04 -2.77
N SER A 71 -10.71 2.31 -3.55
CA SER A 71 -11.87 2.85 -4.25
C SER A 71 -12.87 3.52 -3.30
N GLY A 72 -13.20 2.88 -2.18
CA GLY A 72 -14.08 3.45 -1.15
C GLY A 72 -13.47 4.67 -0.44
N PHE A 73 -12.14 4.78 -0.35
CA PHE A 73 -11.47 5.95 0.19
C PHE A 73 -11.46 7.15 -0.77
N ILE A 74 -11.23 6.91 -2.06
CA ILE A 74 -11.09 7.99 -3.06
C ILE A 74 -12.43 8.46 -3.65
N SER A 75 -13.48 7.66 -3.50
CA SER A 75 -14.78 8.00 -4.07
C SER A 75 -15.35 9.26 -3.41
N LYS A 76 -15.67 10.26 -4.25
CA LYS A 76 -16.31 11.51 -3.82
C LYS A 76 -17.75 11.31 -3.37
N SER A 77 -18.40 10.22 -3.76
CA SER A 77 -19.75 9.87 -3.30
C SER A 77 -19.76 9.15 -1.95
N SER A 78 -18.61 8.69 -1.48
CA SER A 78 -18.49 8.05 -0.18
C SER A 78 -18.54 9.07 0.95
N SER A 79 -19.29 8.74 1.98
CA SER A 79 -19.38 9.44 3.26
C SER A 79 -18.03 9.49 3.97
N GLU A 80 -17.86 10.49 4.81
CA GLU A 80 -16.63 10.69 5.61
C GLU A 80 -16.31 9.47 6.50
N ASP A 81 -17.34 8.81 7.04
CA ASP A 81 -17.19 7.60 7.85
C ASP A 81 -16.64 6.43 7.03
N LEU A 82 -17.16 6.22 5.81
CA LEU A 82 -16.68 5.18 4.90
C LEU A 82 -15.24 5.44 4.49
N GLN A 83 -14.93 6.67 4.05
CA GLN A 83 -13.56 7.05 3.70
C GLN A 83 -12.60 6.85 4.88
N THR A 84 -12.99 7.28 6.08
CA THR A 84 -12.17 7.12 7.29
C THR A 84 -11.92 5.64 7.62
N LYS A 85 -12.95 4.79 7.53
CA LYS A 85 -12.83 3.36 7.80
C LYS A 85 -12.01 2.64 6.74
N CYS A 86 -12.17 2.98 5.46
CA CYS A 86 -11.30 2.50 4.39
C CYS A 86 -9.84 2.86 4.63
N LYS A 87 -9.53 4.13 4.93
CA LYS A 87 -8.16 4.58 5.22
C LYS A 87 -7.55 3.85 6.42
N LYS A 88 -8.31 3.69 7.51
CA LYS A 88 -7.85 2.95 8.70
C LYS A 88 -7.64 1.46 8.43
N ALA A 89 -8.52 0.85 7.64
CA ALA A 89 -8.39 -0.54 7.23
C ALA A 89 -7.14 -0.75 6.36
N ILE A 90 -6.92 0.11 5.35
CA ILE A 90 -5.71 0.07 4.50
C ILE A 90 -4.46 0.19 5.36
N LYS A 91 -4.39 1.18 6.27
CA LYS A 91 -3.26 1.32 7.20
C LYS A 91 -3.00 0.03 7.98
N GLY A 92 -4.03 -0.49 8.63
CA GLY A 92 -3.90 -1.69 9.49
C GLY A 92 -3.45 -2.93 8.72
N ILE A 93 -3.96 -3.13 7.50
CA ILE A 93 -3.58 -4.25 6.64
C ILE A 93 -2.16 -4.05 6.11
N CYS A 94 -1.85 -2.88 5.55
CA CYS A 94 -0.53 -2.59 4.99
C CYS A 94 0.59 -2.68 6.04
N ASP A 95 0.36 -2.22 7.28
CA ASP A 95 1.35 -2.31 8.37
C ASP A 95 1.78 -3.77 8.68
N ARG A 96 1.01 -4.77 8.25
CA ARG A 96 1.31 -6.21 8.40
C ARG A 96 1.63 -6.90 7.09
N LEU A 97 1.45 -6.28 5.94
CA LEU A 97 1.60 -6.92 4.64
C LEU A 97 3.08 -7.09 4.28
N THR A 98 3.61 -8.30 4.45
CA THR A 98 4.98 -8.64 4.01
C THR A 98 5.02 -9.33 2.65
N PHE A 99 3.85 -9.73 2.12
CA PHE A 99 3.75 -10.33 0.79
C PHE A 99 3.95 -9.25 -0.29
N PHE A 100 5.20 -9.11 -0.74
CA PHE A 100 5.62 -8.03 -1.62
C PHE A 100 4.85 -7.94 -2.94
N PRO A 101 4.50 -9.03 -3.65
CA PRO A 101 3.73 -8.94 -4.90
C PRO A 101 2.41 -8.16 -4.76
N ALA A 102 1.77 -8.19 -3.58
CA ALA A 102 0.56 -7.39 -3.34
C ALA A 102 0.86 -5.89 -3.16
N LEU A 103 1.96 -5.53 -2.49
CA LEU A 103 2.41 -4.14 -2.37
C LEU A 103 2.80 -3.58 -3.74
N ASP A 104 3.53 -4.38 -4.52
CA ASP A 104 3.95 -4.03 -5.87
C ASP A 104 2.75 -3.83 -6.81
N LYS A 105 1.75 -4.73 -6.77
CA LYS A 105 0.51 -4.58 -7.54
C LYS A 105 -0.25 -3.28 -7.21
N LEU A 106 -0.24 -2.83 -5.95
CA LEU A 106 -0.82 -1.53 -5.58
C LEU A 106 -0.05 -0.37 -6.18
N MET A 107 1.29 -0.43 -6.18
CA MET A 107 2.14 0.58 -6.81
C MET A 107 1.95 0.63 -8.33
N GLN A 108 1.79 -0.52 -9.00
CA GLN A 108 1.51 -0.59 -10.43
C GLN A 108 0.12 -0.03 -10.80
N GLY A 109 -0.83 -0.01 -9.86
CA GLY A 109 -2.19 0.49 -10.06
C GLY A 109 -2.30 2.00 -10.33
N PRO A 110 -3.51 2.57 -10.34
CA PRO A 110 -3.70 4.02 -10.51
C PRO A 110 -2.96 4.86 -9.45
N PRO A 111 -2.64 6.14 -9.72
CA PRO A 111 -2.03 7.02 -8.73
C PRO A 111 -2.82 7.05 -7.42
N LEU A 112 -2.13 6.82 -6.31
CA LEU A 112 -2.72 6.76 -4.98
C LEU A 112 -2.64 8.11 -4.29
N PRO A 113 -3.65 8.52 -3.50
CA PRO A 113 -3.54 9.70 -2.66
C PRO A 113 -2.39 9.55 -1.67
N GLU A 114 -1.70 10.65 -1.38
CA GLU A 114 -0.52 10.70 -0.50
C GLU A 114 -0.74 9.98 0.84
N GLY A 115 -1.91 10.20 1.45
CA GLY A 115 -2.28 9.60 2.73
C GLY A 115 -2.42 8.07 2.72
N ILE A 116 -2.55 7.43 1.55
CA ILE A 116 -2.54 5.97 1.37
C ILE A 116 -1.16 5.51 0.90
N LEU A 117 -0.60 6.23 -0.07
CA LEU A 117 0.71 5.94 -0.67
C LEU A 117 1.80 5.81 0.39
N LYS A 118 1.80 6.70 1.40
CA LYS A 118 2.78 6.64 2.48
C LYS A 118 2.77 5.33 3.27
N TYR A 119 1.62 4.70 3.47
CA TYR A 119 1.54 3.41 4.19
C TYR A 119 2.14 2.27 3.36
N ILE A 120 1.92 2.30 2.04
CA ILE A 120 2.45 1.30 1.13
C ILE A 120 3.98 1.45 1.01
N LEU A 121 4.47 2.67 0.76
CA LEU A 121 5.90 2.94 0.66
C LEU A 121 6.65 2.66 1.97
N ALA A 122 6.06 3.02 3.12
CA ALA A 122 6.65 2.71 4.41
C ALA A 122 6.76 1.20 4.66
N GLN A 123 5.77 0.42 4.20
CA GLN A 123 5.85 -1.03 4.29
C GLN A 123 6.85 -1.62 3.29
N ILE A 124 6.91 -1.12 2.06
CA ILE A 124 7.93 -1.48 1.07
C ILE A 124 9.33 -1.27 1.66
N GLY A 125 9.58 -0.12 2.28
CA GLY A 125 10.86 0.20 2.93
C GLY A 125 11.24 -0.74 4.08
N LYS A 126 10.28 -1.45 4.69
CA LYS A 126 10.54 -2.49 5.69
C LYS A 126 10.79 -3.87 5.06
N VAL A 127 10.12 -4.18 3.95
CA VAL A 127 10.18 -5.51 3.32
C VAL A 127 11.42 -5.65 2.44
N VAL A 128 11.63 -4.69 1.56
CA VAL A 128 12.66 -4.72 0.52
C VAL A 128 14.09 -4.92 1.06
N PRO A 129 14.52 -4.28 2.17
CA PRO A 129 15.87 -4.52 2.70
C PRO A 129 16.19 -5.98 3.06
N HIS A 130 15.15 -6.78 3.34
CA HIS A 130 15.27 -8.14 3.85
C HIS A 130 14.85 -9.23 2.85
N ASP A 131 14.41 -8.84 1.66
CA ASP A 131 13.88 -9.75 0.63
C ASP A 131 14.49 -9.39 -0.74
N GLN A 132 15.38 -10.25 -1.25
CA GLN A 132 16.07 -10.03 -2.52
C GLN A 132 15.13 -10.18 -3.72
N ASP A 133 14.16 -11.10 -3.64
CA ASP A 133 13.18 -11.27 -4.71
C ASP A 133 12.28 -10.04 -4.79
N ALA A 134 11.89 -9.47 -3.64
CA ALA A 134 11.19 -8.20 -3.57
C ALA A 134 12.03 -7.05 -4.16
N LYS A 135 13.33 -6.97 -3.86
CA LYS A 135 14.23 -5.95 -4.44
C LYS A 135 14.21 -5.98 -5.95
N THR A 136 14.43 -7.16 -6.51
CA THR A 136 14.46 -7.37 -7.96
C THR A 136 13.09 -7.13 -8.58
N LEU A 137 12.02 -7.63 -7.97
CA LEU A 137 10.66 -7.43 -8.48
C LEU A 137 10.30 -5.95 -8.51
N PHE A 138 10.57 -5.18 -7.44
CA PHE A 138 10.21 -3.75 -7.39
C PHE A 138 10.84 -2.93 -8.52
N VAL A 139 12.07 -3.27 -8.89
CA VAL A 139 12.79 -2.59 -9.99
C VAL A 139 12.26 -3.08 -11.34
N THR A 140 12.18 -4.40 -11.54
CA THR A 140 11.81 -4.99 -12.84
C THR A 140 10.33 -4.80 -13.20
N SER A 141 9.44 -4.61 -12.22
CA SER A 141 8.02 -4.31 -12.44
C SER A 141 7.77 -2.86 -12.87
N GLY A 142 8.76 -1.97 -12.75
CA GLY A 142 8.61 -0.54 -12.99
C GLY A 142 8.04 0.24 -11.79
N SER A 143 7.66 -0.42 -10.69
CA SER A 143 7.14 0.25 -9.50
C SER A 143 8.19 1.14 -8.81
N PHE A 144 9.47 0.76 -8.83
CA PHE A 144 10.56 1.59 -8.33
C PHE A 144 10.71 2.87 -9.16
N ALA A 145 10.65 2.76 -10.50
CA ALA A 145 10.70 3.92 -11.39
C ALA A 145 9.55 4.89 -11.10
N LYS A 146 8.33 4.34 -10.99
CA LYS A 146 7.14 5.12 -10.62
C LYS A 146 7.26 5.79 -9.26
N MET A 147 7.94 5.18 -8.30
CA MET A 147 8.23 5.80 -7.01
C MET A 147 9.15 7.02 -7.16
N GLN A 148 10.18 6.96 -8.01
CA GLN A 148 11.07 8.11 -8.25
C GLN A 148 10.37 9.28 -8.93
N GLU A 149 9.34 9.01 -9.73
CA GLU A 149 8.54 10.03 -10.43
C GLU A 149 7.54 10.75 -9.52
N ILE A 150 7.36 10.31 -8.27
CA ILE A 150 6.45 10.97 -7.33
C ILE A 150 7.00 12.37 -7.01
N ALA A 151 6.29 13.40 -7.45
CA ALA A 151 6.57 14.78 -7.07
C ALA A 151 6.28 14.96 -5.57
N VAL A 152 7.32 15.19 -4.78
CA VAL A 152 7.24 15.38 -3.34
C VAL A 152 7.98 16.63 -2.92
N GLU A 153 7.44 17.36 -1.95
CA GLU A 153 8.14 18.48 -1.32
C GLU A 153 9.33 17.95 -0.50
N ALA A 154 10.45 18.67 -0.53
CA ALA A 154 11.69 18.20 0.11
C ALA A 154 11.57 17.94 1.62
N SER A 155 10.68 18.65 2.31
CA SER A 155 10.42 18.52 3.76
C SER A 155 9.23 17.63 4.10
N SER A 156 8.67 16.90 3.12
CA SER A 156 7.48 16.06 3.35
C SER A 156 7.84 14.71 3.97
N GLU A 157 6.95 14.17 4.80
CA GLU A 157 7.05 12.82 5.38
C GLU A 157 7.24 11.75 4.28
N ILE A 158 6.58 11.91 3.13
CA ILE A 158 6.69 10.97 2.03
C ILE A 158 8.07 10.99 1.37
N LYS A 159 8.76 12.14 1.34
CA LYS A 159 10.14 12.23 0.85
C LYS A 159 11.09 11.43 1.74
N GLU A 160 10.96 11.56 3.06
CA GLU A 160 11.76 10.78 4.02
C GLU A 160 11.53 9.27 3.83
N ILE A 161 10.28 8.86 3.59
CA ILE A 161 9.95 7.45 3.30
C ILE A 161 10.62 6.98 2.01
N ILE A 162 10.54 7.77 0.93
CA ILE A 162 11.18 7.44 -0.36
C ILE A 162 12.71 7.30 -0.19
N ASP A 163 13.33 8.21 0.56
CA ASP A 163 14.78 8.16 0.81
C ASP A 163 15.18 6.92 1.62
N ASN A 164 14.32 6.51 2.56
CA ASN A 164 14.51 5.28 3.31
C ASN A 164 14.43 4.04 2.38
N VAL A 165 13.48 4.00 1.44
CA VAL A 165 13.40 2.95 0.41
C VAL A 165 14.65 2.97 -0.48
N ASN A 166 15.08 4.16 -0.93
CA ASN A 166 16.26 4.34 -1.78
C ASN A 166 17.54 3.81 -1.12
N SER A 167 17.67 3.95 0.21
CA SER A 167 18.83 3.45 0.97
C SER A 167 19.03 1.94 0.87
N ALA A 168 17.99 1.19 0.48
CA ALA A 168 18.05 -0.26 0.27
C ALA A 168 18.67 -0.66 -1.07
N TYR A 169 18.93 0.31 -1.96
CA TYR A 169 19.42 0.10 -3.33
C TYR A 169 20.78 0.75 -3.58
N PRO A 170 21.60 0.20 -4.49
CA PRO A 170 22.79 0.88 -5.00
C PRO A 170 22.44 2.25 -5.57
N ILE A 171 23.31 3.23 -5.32
CA ILE A 171 23.10 4.61 -5.74
C ILE A 171 22.96 4.73 -7.27
N GLU A 172 23.60 3.84 -8.02
CA GLU A 172 23.51 3.76 -9.48
C GLU A 172 22.09 3.44 -9.94
N ILE A 173 21.39 2.54 -9.24
CA ILE A 173 19.98 2.21 -9.54
C ILE A 173 19.10 3.41 -9.21
N VAL A 174 19.29 4.04 -8.06
CA VAL A 174 18.51 5.23 -7.66
C VAL A 174 18.67 6.33 -8.70
N HIS A 175 19.92 6.64 -9.08
CA HIS A 175 20.25 7.64 -10.09
C HIS A 175 19.69 7.31 -11.46
N TYR A 176 19.75 6.05 -11.90
CA TYR A 176 19.22 5.63 -13.19
C TYR A 176 17.73 5.96 -13.36
N TYR A 177 16.95 5.82 -12.28
CA TYR A 177 15.51 6.12 -12.27
C TYR A 177 15.17 7.53 -11.77
N SER A 178 16.15 8.32 -11.30
CA SER A 178 15.90 9.66 -10.76
C SER A 178 15.57 10.66 -11.88
N PRO A 179 14.44 11.38 -11.81
CA PRO A 179 14.09 12.40 -12.80
C PRO A 179 15.18 13.46 -12.96
N GLY A 180 15.57 13.76 -14.19
CA GLY A 180 16.56 14.81 -14.50
C GLY A 180 18.03 14.41 -14.28
N TYR A 181 18.31 13.17 -13.89
CA TYR A 181 19.69 12.75 -13.61
C TYR A 181 20.58 12.73 -14.86
N SER A 182 20.03 12.35 -16.02
CA SER A 182 20.71 12.42 -17.32
C SER A 182 21.24 13.81 -17.64
N GLU A 183 20.43 14.84 -17.39
CA GLU A 183 20.76 16.24 -17.64
C GLU A 183 21.88 16.70 -16.70
N ILE A 184 21.85 16.28 -15.42
CA ILE A 184 22.92 16.53 -14.45
C ILE A 184 24.23 15.91 -14.93
N LEU A 185 24.21 14.68 -15.48
CA LEU A 185 25.40 14.04 -16.04
C LEU A 185 25.95 14.81 -17.24
N LEU A 186 25.08 15.26 -18.16
CA LEU A 186 25.48 16.06 -19.33
C LEU A 186 26.09 17.41 -18.91
N GLN A 187 25.52 18.07 -17.90
CA GLN A 187 26.07 19.32 -17.36
C GLN A 187 27.47 19.14 -16.78
N LYS A 188 27.77 18.00 -16.14
CA LYS A 188 29.12 17.72 -15.62
C LYS A 188 30.16 17.60 -16.73
N LEU A 189 29.79 17.04 -17.89
CA LEU A 189 30.67 16.94 -19.06
C LEU A 189 30.96 18.32 -19.67
N THR A 190 29.97 19.20 -19.72
CA THR A 190 30.10 20.54 -20.32
C THR A 190 30.70 21.58 -19.37
N SER A 191 30.59 21.37 -18.05
CA SER A 191 31.12 22.27 -17.01
C SER A 191 32.55 21.94 -16.59
N GLY A 192 33.09 20.79 -17.00
CA GLY A 192 34.50 20.45 -16.84
C GLY A 192 35.38 21.25 -17.81
N LYS A 193 35.81 22.45 -17.39
CA LYS A 193 36.92 23.16 -18.05
C LYS A 193 38.20 22.35 -17.88
N PHE A 194 38.87 22.04 -19.00
CA PHE A 194 40.28 21.67 -19.06
C PHE A 194 41.18 22.81 -18.56
#